data_AF-A0A4R4X0N2-F1
#
_entry.id   AF-A0A4R4X0N2-F1
#
_cell.length_a   1.000
_cell.length_b   1.000
_cell.length_c   1.000
_cell.angle_alpha   90.00
_cell.angle_beta   90.00
_cell.angle_gamma   90.00
#
_symmetry.space_group_name_H-M   'P 1'
#
loop_
_entity.id
_entity.type
_entity.pdbx_description
1 polymer ?
#
loop_
_entity_poly.entity_id
_entity_poly.type
_entity_poly.pdbx_seq_one_letter_code
_entity_poly.pdbx_strand_id
1 'polypeptide(L)'
;MPQSSTQGGRSAVPRRVSADGLRRFVETFAEDHPPLSLAAADLTVKDPGEVRRRYGGVFNYLTRVELEVERNVLELRALMPDATETDRLFYEDVWSPQELQHGILLDAVQQSLGMTPAETDLAVSARIRLIGVLSHLPGMLGVIRLLYYLTGAATERSAVIAYSRLVNGLGAMGEHAIAETVIAPIRRQEPGHFAFYRMSAGVLVGEEGLSDWQLQLARILRRRSFDLVGVNNRRQRADFGDVARALEFDRDLPEVARQVSLVERELLWAERQGLEVPGYIMAALEEAIALSNARSGRFDPAGS
;
A
#
# COMPACT_ATOMS: atom_id res chain seq x y z
N MET A 1 16.95 54.16 -25.58
CA MET A 1 15.66 53.60 -25.13
C MET A 1 15.02 52.88 -26.29
N PRO A 2 14.81 51.57 -26.15
CA PRO A 2 13.44 51.06 -26.19
C PRO A 2 13.15 50.11 -25.02
N GLN A 3 11.88 50.08 -24.62
CA GLN A 3 11.34 49.27 -23.54
C GLN A 3 11.17 47.82 -24.01
N SER A 4 11.80 46.87 -23.31
CA SER A 4 11.46 45.45 -23.40
C SER A 4 10.37 45.12 -22.39
N SER A 5 9.18 44.85 -22.88
CA SER A 5 8.07 44.29 -22.14
C SER A 5 8.17 42.75 -22.06
N THR A 6 7.99 42.26 -20.84
CA THR A 6 7.34 40.99 -20.45
C THR A 6 7.94 39.65 -20.92
N GLN A 7 8.40 38.85 -19.96
CA GLN A 7 7.56 37.77 -19.40
C GLN A 7 8.23 37.20 -18.14
N GLY A 8 7.66 37.52 -16.99
CA GLY A 8 7.95 36.83 -15.74
C GLY A 8 7.44 35.40 -15.83
N GLY A 9 8.35 34.44 -15.71
CA GLY A 9 8.02 33.03 -15.52
C GLY A 9 7.17 32.89 -14.27
N ARG A 10 5.85 32.75 -14.46
CA ARG A 10 4.95 32.27 -13.42
C ARG A 10 5.38 30.85 -13.09
N SER A 11 5.99 30.70 -11.92
CA SER A 11 6.13 29.43 -11.22
C SER A 11 4.76 28.74 -11.25
N ALA A 12 4.65 27.64 -12.00
CA ALA A 12 3.44 26.86 -12.07
C ALA A 12 3.24 26.19 -10.70
N VAL A 13 2.48 26.84 -9.82
CA VAL A 13 1.90 26.20 -8.65
C VAL A 13 1.16 24.96 -9.18
N PRO A 14 1.46 23.73 -8.71
CA PRO A 14 0.75 22.55 -9.14
C PRO A 14 -0.75 22.78 -8.98
N ARG A 15 -1.56 22.49 -10.02
CA ARG A 15 -3.02 22.58 -9.92
C ARG A 15 -3.43 21.83 -8.65
N ARG A 16 -4.05 22.53 -7.69
CA ARG A 16 -4.70 21.88 -6.55
C ARG A 16 -5.66 20.83 -7.13
N VAL A 17 -5.49 19.59 -6.72
CA VAL A 17 -6.43 18.52 -7.03
C VAL A 17 -7.76 18.89 -6.39
N SER A 18 -8.82 18.91 -7.18
CA SER A 18 -10.19 19.17 -6.70
C SER A 18 -11.00 17.88 -6.60
N ALA A 19 -12.13 17.91 -5.89
CA ALA A 19 -13.06 16.79 -5.81
C ALA A 19 -13.49 16.26 -7.20
N ASP A 20 -13.85 17.16 -8.13
CA ASP A 20 -14.18 16.79 -9.52
C ASP A 20 -12.98 16.18 -10.27
N GLY A 21 -11.78 16.68 -9.98
CA GLY A 21 -10.54 16.14 -10.56
C GLY A 21 -10.24 14.74 -10.06
N LEU A 22 -10.48 14.47 -8.78
CA LEU A 22 -10.36 13.14 -8.17
C LEU A 22 -11.39 12.18 -8.78
N ARG A 23 -12.65 12.58 -8.94
CA ARG A 23 -13.68 11.74 -9.56
C ARG A 23 -13.29 11.33 -10.99
N ARG A 24 -12.90 12.29 -11.83
CA ARG A 24 -12.44 12.00 -13.19
C ARG A 24 -11.22 11.09 -13.21
N PHE A 25 -10.29 11.28 -12.26
CA PHE A 25 -9.13 10.39 -12.14
C PHE A 25 -9.56 8.94 -11.88
N VAL A 26 -10.50 8.72 -10.94
CA VAL A 26 -11.00 7.37 -10.63
C VAL A 26 -11.67 6.74 -11.86
N GLU A 27 -12.51 7.50 -12.57
CA GLU A 27 -13.21 7.03 -13.78
C GLU A 27 -12.22 6.63 -14.89
N THR A 28 -11.28 7.52 -15.22
CA THR A 28 -10.25 7.23 -16.22
C THR A 28 -9.35 6.07 -15.79
N PHE A 29 -8.99 5.99 -14.51
CA PHE A 29 -8.17 4.89 -14.00
C PHE A 29 -8.89 3.53 -14.13
N ALA A 30 -10.20 3.50 -13.86
CA ALA A 30 -11.01 2.29 -14.03
C ALA A 30 -11.05 1.81 -15.49
N GLU A 31 -11.16 2.75 -16.44
CA GLU A 31 -11.18 2.46 -17.88
C GLU A 31 -9.81 1.98 -18.39
N ASP A 32 -8.73 2.68 -18.01
CA ASP A 32 -7.38 2.40 -18.50
C ASP A 32 -6.77 1.14 -17.88
N HIS A 33 -7.21 0.77 -16.67
CA HIS A 33 -6.67 -0.34 -15.90
C HIS A 33 -7.78 -1.29 -15.42
N PRO A 34 -8.46 -2.03 -16.30
CA PRO A 34 -9.46 -3.00 -15.85
C PRO A 34 -8.84 -4.11 -14.98
N PRO A 35 -9.64 -4.85 -14.19
CA PRO A 35 -9.15 -6.01 -13.45
C PRO A 35 -8.39 -6.98 -14.35
N LEU A 36 -7.26 -7.47 -13.85
CA LEU A 36 -6.41 -8.40 -14.60
C LEU A 36 -7.13 -9.75 -14.80
N SER A 37 -6.72 -10.51 -15.81
CA SER A 37 -7.31 -11.81 -16.12
C SER A 37 -6.30 -12.93 -15.94
N LEU A 38 -6.65 -13.94 -15.15
CA LEU A 38 -5.87 -15.17 -15.02
C LEU A 38 -5.64 -15.86 -16.37
N ALA A 39 -6.61 -15.77 -17.30
CA ALA A 39 -6.48 -16.39 -18.62
C ALA A 39 -5.41 -15.73 -19.50
N ALA A 40 -5.00 -14.50 -19.19
CA ALA A 40 -3.95 -13.79 -19.90
C ALA A 40 -2.54 -14.04 -19.31
N ALA A 41 -2.44 -14.77 -18.19
CA ALA A 41 -1.18 -15.04 -17.52
C ALA A 41 -0.49 -16.29 -18.08
N ASP A 42 0.82 -16.18 -18.31
CA ASP A 42 1.70 -17.31 -18.53
C ASP A 42 2.33 -17.72 -17.18
N LEU A 43 1.88 -18.85 -16.65
CA LEU A 43 2.32 -19.40 -15.36
C LEU A 43 3.54 -20.32 -15.49
N THR A 44 4.22 -20.33 -16.65
CA THR A 44 5.42 -21.14 -16.84
C THR A 44 6.51 -20.71 -15.85
N VAL A 45 7.01 -21.68 -15.06
CA VAL A 45 8.16 -21.49 -14.15
C VAL A 45 9.25 -22.48 -14.54
N LYS A 46 10.46 -21.98 -14.79
CA LYS A 46 11.60 -22.79 -15.25
C LYS A 46 12.21 -23.61 -14.11
N ASP A 47 12.41 -22.98 -12.96
CA ASP A 47 12.90 -23.65 -11.74
C ASP A 47 11.98 -23.36 -10.54
N PRO A 48 10.87 -24.11 -10.40
CA PRO A 48 9.93 -23.93 -9.31
C PRO A 48 10.58 -24.09 -7.92
N GLY A 49 11.61 -24.93 -7.80
CA GLY A 49 12.32 -25.17 -6.54
C GLY A 49 13.10 -23.93 -6.09
N GLU A 50 13.84 -23.33 -7.01
CA GLU A 50 14.61 -22.12 -6.73
C GLU A 50 13.72 -20.91 -6.46
N VAL A 51 12.67 -20.71 -7.27
CA VAL A 51 11.69 -19.63 -7.04
C VAL A 51 11.03 -19.77 -5.68
N ARG A 52 10.59 -20.98 -5.32
CA ARG A 52 10.02 -21.25 -4.00
C ARG A 52 11.02 -20.99 -2.87
N ARG A 53 12.28 -21.41 -3.03
CA ARG A 53 13.33 -21.18 -2.02
C ARG A 53 13.56 -19.69 -1.76
N ARG A 54 13.62 -18.89 -2.83
CA ARG A 54 13.96 -17.47 -2.75
C ARG A 54 12.76 -16.57 -2.44
N TYR A 55 11.62 -16.83 -3.07
CA TYR A 55 10.45 -15.96 -3.07
C TYR A 55 9.17 -16.62 -2.56
N GLY A 56 9.19 -17.89 -2.14
CA GLY A 56 7.99 -18.55 -1.61
C GLY A 56 7.37 -17.82 -0.41
N GLY A 57 8.20 -17.31 0.52
CA GLY A 57 7.71 -16.48 1.62
C GLY A 57 7.07 -15.16 1.14
N VAL A 58 7.63 -14.56 0.08
CA VAL A 58 7.11 -13.33 -0.54
C VAL A 58 5.76 -13.58 -1.18
N PHE A 59 5.64 -14.60 -2.02
CA PHE A 59 4.36 -14.98 -2.65
C PHE A 59 3.31 -15.28 -1.59
N ASN A 60 3.62 -16.10 -0.58
CA ASN A 60 2.67 -16.41 0.47
C ASN A 60 2.19 -15.17 1.24
N TYR A 61 3.09 -14.22 1.50
CA TYR A 61 2.71 -12.98 2.19
C TYR A 61 1.85 -12.07 1.31
N LEU A 62 2.26 -11.83 0.06
CA LEU A 62 1.55 -10.95 -0.86
C LEU A 62 0.17 -11.51 -1.21
N THR A 63 0.06 -12.78 -1.57
CA THR A 63 -1.24 -13.42 -1.87
C THR A 63 -2.23 -13.27 -0.73
N ARG A 64 -1.79 -13.48 0.52
CA ARG A 64 -2.66 -13.28 1.68
C ARG A 64 -3.16 -11.84 1.76
N VAL A 65 -2.25 -10.87 1.62
CA VAL A 65 -2.58 -9.45 1.71
C VAL A 65 -3.60 -9.06 0.63
N GLU A 66 -3.40 -9.51 -0.60
CA GLU A 66 -4.32 -9.22 -1.71
C GLU A 66 -5.67 -9.92 -1.54
N LEU A 67 -5.70 -11.18 -1.13
CA LEU A 67 -6.96 -11.90 -0.91
C LEU A 67 -7.73 -11.39 0.31
N GLU A 68 -7.07 -10.73 1.27
CA GLU A 68 -7.74 -10.04 2.38
C GLU A 68 -8.47 -8.75 1.94
N VAL A 69 -8.42 -8.36 0.66
CA VAL A 69 -9.17 -7.22 0.12
C VAL A 69 -10.67 -7.28 0.45
N GLU A 70 -11.28 -8.47 0.42
CA GLU A 70 -12.70 -8.63 0.72
C GLU A 70 -13.01 -8.20 2.17
N ARG A 71 -12.14 -8.58 3.12
CA ARG A 71 -12.21 -8.06 4.49
C ARG A 71 -12.06 -6.55 4.51
N ASN A 72 -11.06 -6.04 3.80
CA ASN A 72 -10.76 -4.60 3.79
C ASN A 72 -11.97 -3.79 3.29
N VAL A 73 -12.67 -4.23 2.24
CA VAL A 73 -13.92 -3.58 1.78
C VAL A 73 -14.99 -3.57 2.86
N LEU A 74 -15.19 -4.70 3.56
CA LEU A 74 -16.14 -4.77 4.67
C LEU A 74 -15.73 -3.84 5.83
N GLU A 75 -14.44 -3.75 6.12
CA GLU A 75 -13.90 -2.82 7.11
C GLU A 75 -14.13 -1.37 6.70
N LEU A 76 -13.95 -1.01 5.42
CA LEU A 76 -14.20 0.34 4.92
C LEU A 76 -15.67 0.75 5.03
N ARG A 77 -16.58 -0.15 4.66
CA ARG A 77 -18.03 0.05 4.84
C ARG A 77 -18.40 0.26 6.31
N ALA A 78 -17.76 -0.47 7.22
CA ALA A 78 -17.99 -0.31 8.65
C ALA A 78 -17.34 0.97 9.19
N LEU A 79 -16.14 1.33 8.73
CA LEU A 79 -15.34 2.44 9.21
C LEU A 79 -15.88 3.80 8.75
N MET A 80 -16.40 3.86 7.52
CA MET A 80 -16.86 5.07 6.85
C MET A 80 -18.25 4.81 6.25
N PRO A 81 -19.29 4.61 7.08
CA PRO A 81 -20.64 4.33 6.59
C PRO A 81 -21.17 5.45 5.67
N ASP A 82 -20.73 6.68 5.90
CA ASP A 82 -21.06 7.88 5.12
C ASP A 82 -19.91 8.31 4.19
N ALA A 83 -19.16 7.35 3.62
CA ALA A 83 -18.12 7.63 2.61
C ALA A 83 -18.65 8.43 1.41
N THR A 84 -17.77 9.20 0.77
CA THR A 84 -18.15 9.97 -0.44
C THR A 84 -18.48 9.03 -1.59
N GLU A 85 -19.26 9.50 -2.57
CA GLU A 85 -19.56 8.72 -3.76
C GLU A 85 -18.28 8.30 -4.50
N THR A 86 -17.29 9.21 -4.58
CA THR A 86 -15.99 8.93 -5.21
C THR A 86 -15.18 7.89 -4.43
N ASP A 87 -15.21 7.91 -3.09
CA ASP A 87 -14.57 6.88 -2.28
C ASP A 87 -15.21 5.51 -2.57
N ARG A 88 -16.55 5.43 -2.52
CA ARG A 88 -17.29 4.19 -2.78
C ARG A 88 -17.01 3.64 -4.18
N LEU A 89 -17.09 4.48 -5.20
CA LEU A 89 -16.74 4.12 -6.57
C LEU A 89 -15.34 3.51 -6.61
N PHE A 90 -14.35 4.13 -5.97
CA PHE A 90 -13.00 3.61 -5.98
C PHE A 90 -12.90 2.25 -5.26
N TYR A 91 -13.27 2.15 -3.98
CA TYR A 91 -12.98 0.93 -3.22
C TYR A 91 -13.90 -0.25 -3.57
N GLU A 92 -15.12 0.00 -4.06
CA GLU A 92 -16.07 -1.06 -4.43
C GLU A 92 -15.93 -1.48 -5.89
N ASP A 93 -15.82 -0.53 -6.81
CA ASP A 93 -15.96 -0.82 -8.25
C ASP A 93 -14.62 -0.86 -8.99
N VAL A 94 -13.56 -0.28 -8.44
CA VAL A 94 -12.23 -0.19 -9.09
C VAL A 94 -11.21 -1.03 -8.36
N TRP A 95 -10.86 -0.64 -7.14
CA TRP A 95 -9.80 -1.25 -6.35
C TRP A 95 -10.13 -2.69 -5.97
N SER A 96 -11.31 -2.97 -5.40
CA SER A 96 -11.63 -4.32 -4.94
C SER A 96 -11.58 -5.39 -6.04
N PRO A 97 -12.18 -5.17 -7.24
CA PRO A 97 -12.05 -6.13 -8.33
C PRO A 97 -10.61 -6.30 -8.83
N GLN A 98 -9.79 -5.24 -8.83
CA GLN A 98 -8.38 -5.29 -9.22
C GLN A 98 -7.56 -6.12 -8.22
N GLU A 99 -7.63 -5.82 -6.92
CA GLU A 99 -6.86 -6.54 -5.90
C GLU A 99 -7.28 -8.01 -5.77
N LEU A 100 -8.57 -8.32 -5.95
CA LEU A 100 -9.00 -9.70 -5.97
C LEU A 100 -8.31 -10.49 -7.10
N GLN A 101 -8.15 -9.88 -8.28
CA GLN A 101 -7.42 -10.50 -9.38
C GLN A 101 -5.92 -10.57 -9.11
N HIS A 102 -5.34 -9.59 -8.39
CA HIS A 102 -3.96 -9.69 -7.92
C HIS A 102 -3.76 -10.94 -7.04
N GLY A 103 -4.63 -11.13 -6.05
CA GLY A 103 -4.61 -12.30 -5.18
C GLY A 103 -4.79 -13.61 -5.93
N ILE A 104 -5.74 -13.70 -6.86
CA ILE A 104 -5.96 -14.88 -7.70
C ILE A 104 -4.72 -15.22 -8.54
N LEU A 105 -4.12 -14.22 -9.16
CA LEU A 105 -2.92 -14.41 -9.98
C LEU A 105 -1.72 -14.90 -9.15
N LEU A 106 -1.50 -14.30 -7.98
CA LEU A 106 -0.42 -14.71 -7.08
C LEU A 106 -0.65 -16.11 -6.52
N ASP A 107 -1.88 -16.47 -6.17
CA ASP A 107 -2.24 -17.82 -5.73
C ASP A 107 -2.00 -18.85 -6.85
N ALA A 108 -2.35 -18.53 -8.10
CA ALA A 108 -2.06 -19.40 -9.24
C ALA A 108 -0.56 -19.64 -9.45
N VAL A 109 0.28 -18.62 -9.22
CA VAL A 109 1.74 -18.79 -9.19
C VAL A 109 2.15 -19.69 -8.03
N GLN A 110 1.63 -19.49 -6.81
CA GLN A 110 1.92 -20.36 -5.67
C GLN A 110 1.59 -21.83 -5.94
N GLN A 111 0.45 -22.10 -6.55
CA GLN A 111 0.05 -23.46 -6.94
C GLN A 111 1.06 -24.07 -7.93
N SER A 112 1.54 -23.27 -8.90
CA SER A 112 2.57 -23.68 -9.87
C SER A 112 3.93 -23.98 -9.20
N LEU A 113 4.18 -23.43 -8.02
CA LEU A 113 5.35 -23.70 -7.17
C LEU A 113 5.13 -24.88 -6.19
N GLY A 114 3.97 -25.55 -6.24
CA GLY A 114 3.61 -26.62 -5.31
C GLY A 114 3.48 -26.16 -3.86
N MET A 115 3.05 -24.91 -3.66
CA MET A 115 2.80 -24.33 -2.34
C MET A 115 1.34 -24.52 -1.92
N THR A 116 1.09 -24.47 -0.62
CA THR A 116 -0.27 -24.44 -0.08
C THR A 116 -0.87 -23.04 -0.26
N PRO A 117 -2.18 -22.93 -0.50
CA PRO A 117 -2.88 -21.64 -0.52
C PRO A 117 -2.65 -20.86 0.77
N ALA A 118 -2.63 -19.54 0.66
CA ALA A 118 -2.50 -18.67 1.83
C ALA A 118 -3.77 -18.72 2.70
N GLU A 119 -3.60 -18.78 4.02
CA GLU A 119 -4.72 -18.65 4.96
C GLU A 119 -5.12 -17.18 5.09
N THR A 120 -6.38 -16.86 4.77
CA THR A 120 -6.96 -15.52 4.88
C THR A 120 -7.87 -15.41 6.09
N ASP A 121 -7.90 -14.21 6.70
CA ASP A 121 -8.88 -13.86 7.74
C ASP A 121 -9.84 -12.81 7.21
N LEU A 122 -11.12 -13.18 7.10
CA LEU A 122 -12.19 -12.34 6.58
C LEU A 122 -13.04 -11.67 7.68
N ALA A 123 -12.67 -11.83 8.95
CA ALA A 123 -13.45 -11.29 10.06
C ALA A 123 -13.24 -9.78 10.26
N VAL A 124 -14.33 -9.00 10.26
CA VAL A 124 -14.29 -7.58 10.66
C VAL A 124 -14.24 -7.47 12.18
N SER A 125 -13.17 -6.85 12.70
CA SER A 125 -12.99 -6.73 14.15
C SER A 125 -14.03 -5.81 14.82
N ALA A 126 -14.37 -6.10 16.08
CA ALA A 126 -15.25 -5.26 16.89
C ALA A 126 -14.70 -3.83 17.07
N ARG A 127 -13.37 -3.67 17.04
CA ARG A 127 -12.70 -2.37 17.12
C ARG A 127 -13.03 -1.50 15.90
N ILE A 128 -12.98 -2.06 14.69
CA ILE A 128 -13.33 -1.32 13.46
C ILE A 128 -14.79 -0.88 13.50
N ARG A 129 -15.70 -1.76 13.92
CA ARG A 129 -17.12 -1.42 14.09
C ARG A 129 -17.34 -0.27 15.07
N LEU A 130 -16.61 -0.28 16.20
CA LEU A 130 -16.67 0.79 17.18
C LEU A 130 -16.19 2.13 16.60
N ILE A 131 -15.09 2.12 15.83
CA ILE A 131 -14.60 3.35 15.16
C ILE A 131 -15.64 3.84 14.15
N GLY A 132 -16.30 2.93 13.44
CA GLY A 132 -17.45 3.24 12.59
C GLY A 132 -18.55 4.00 13.31
N VAL A 133 -18.95 3.55 14.50
CA VAL A 133 -19.93 4.28 15.33
C VAL A 133 -19.42 5.66 15.74
N LEU A 134 -18.14 5.77 16.10
CA LEU A 134 -17.51 7.05 16.45
C LEU A 134 -17.41 8.03 15.27
N SER A 135 -17.50 7.54 14.03
CA SER A 135 -17.44 8.39 12.83
C SER A 135 -18.61 9.38 12.74
N HIS A 136 -19.76 9.05 13.34
CA HIS A 136 -20.93 9.93 13.40
C HIS A 136 -20.76 11.11 14.36
N LEU A 137 -19.71 11.13 15.18
CA LEU A 137 -19.41 12.30 16.01
C LEU A 137 -18.92 13.47 15.12
N PRO A 138 -19.39 14.71 15.37
CA PRO A 138 -18.99 15.86 14.57
C PRO A 138 -17.47 15.98 14.40
N GLY A 139 -17.02 16.03 13.14
CA GLY A 139 -15.61 16.15 12.76
C GLY A 139 -14.79 14.85 12.81
N MET A 140 -15.29 13.76 13.38
CA MET A 140 -14.51 12.51 13.48
C MET A 140 -14.39 11.77 12.15
N LEU A 141 -15.41 11.80 11.29
CA LEU A 141 -15.34 11.18 9.97
C LEU A 141 -14.15 11.70 9.14
N GLY A 142 -13.88 13.01 9.18
CA GLY A 142 -12.71 13.59 8.49
C GLY A 142 -11.38 13.06 9.01
N VAL A 143 -11.25 12.86 10.33
CA VAL A 143 -10.04 12.26 10.93
C VAL A 143 -9.88 10.81 10.48
N ILE A 144 -10.97 10.05 10.48
CA ILE A 144 -11.00 8.65 10.08
C ILE A 144 -10.65 8.49 8.60
N ARG A 145 -11.27 9.30 7.72
CA ARG A 145 -10.95 9.33 6.28
C ARG A 145 -9.49 9.65 6.03
N LEU A 146 -8.94 10.63 6.75
CA LEU A 146 -7.52 10.95 6.62
C LEU A 146 -6.63 9.76 7.04
N LEU A 147 -6.91 9.11 8.18
CA LEU A 147 -6.14 7.94 8.61
C LEU A 147 -6.23 6.78 7.61
N TYR A 148 -7.40 6.56 7.04
CA TYR A 148 -7.60 5.61 5.94
C TYR A 148 -6.71 5.96 4.74
N TYR A 149 -6.79 7.20 4.23
CA TYR A 149 -6.01 7.60 3.06
C TYR A 149 -4.50 7.52 3.28
N LEU A 150 -4.02 7.88 4.46
CA LEU A 150 -2.60 7.76 4.80
C LEU A 150 -2.16 6.30 4.90
N THR A 151 -3.03 5.42 5.41
CA THR A 151 -2.75 3.98 5.49
C THR A 151 -2.73 3.37 4.10
N GLY A 152 -3.73 3.64 3.26
CA GLY A 152 -3.76 3.22 1.86
C GLY A 152 -2.52 3.69 1.10
N ALA A 153 -2.20 4.99 1.15
CA ALA A 153 -1.03 5.52 0.46
C ALA A 153 0.29 4.85 0.88
N ALA A 154 0.46 4.53 2.17
CA ALA A 154 1.62 3.80 2.66
C ALA A 154 1.65 2.35 2.12
N THR A 155 0.51 1.66 2.16
CA THR A 155 0.33 0.30 1.64
C THR A 155 0.64 0.23 0.14
N GLU A 156 0.00 1.04 -0.69
CA GLU A 156 0.21 1.00 -2.15
C GLU A 156 1.65 1.36 -2.51
N ARG A 157 2.28 2.27 -1.76
CA ARG A 157 3.69 2.59 -1.98
C ARG A 157 4.59 1.41 -1.63
N SER A 158 4.31 0.68 -0.56
CA SER A 158 5.01 -0.56 -0.23
C SER A 158 4.82 -1.63 -1.31
N ALA A 159 3.61 -1.78 -1.84
CA ALA A 159 3.29 -2.70 -2.92
C ALA A 159 4.08 -2.36 -4.21
N VAL A 160 4.09 -1.10 -4.66
CA VAL A 160 4.92 -0.64 -5.80
C VAL A 160 6.39 -1.07 -5.63
N ILE A 161 6.97 -0.85 -4.45
CA ILE A 161 8.37 -1.20 -4.18
C ILE A 161 8.54 -2.72 -4.20
N ALA A 162 7.67 -3.46 -3.51
CA ALA A 162 7.74 -4.91 -3.42
C ALA A 162 7.66 -5.56 -4.81
N TYR A 163 6.65 -5.21 -5.60
CA TYR A 163 6.46 -5.74 -6.94
C TYR A 163 7.59 -5.32 -7.89
N SER A 164 8.10 -4.10 -7.80
CA SER A 164 9.26 -3.68 -8.61
C SER A 164 10.48 -4.56 -8.36
N ARG A 165 10.77 -4.88 -7.09
CA ARG A 165 11.89 -5.73 -6.73
C ARG A 165 11.65 -7.19 -7.08
N LEU A 166 10.42 -7.68 -6.93
CA LEU A 166 10.04 -9.03 -7.30
C LEU A 166 10.14 -9.25 -8.82
N VAL A 167 9.66 -8.32 -9.65
CA VAL A 167 9.82 -8.37 -11.12
C VAL A 167 11.31 -8.47 -11.49
N ASN A 168 12.15 -7.60 -10.92
CA ASN A 168 13.58 -7.59 -11.22
C ASN A 168 14.26 -8.88 -10.75
N GLY A 169 13.90 -9.38 -9.57
CA GLY A 169 14.43 -10.61 -9.00
C GLY A 169 14.10 -11.84 -9.84
N LEU A 170 12.83 -11.99 -10.24
CA LEU A 170 12.37 -13.07 -11.11
C LEU A 170 13.01 -12.97 -12.51
N GLY A 171 13.09 -11.75 -13.08
CA GLY A 171 13.76 -11.51 -14.34
C GLY A 171 15.25 -11.89 -14.32
N ALA A 172 15.96 -11.58 -13.23
CA ALA A 172 17.37 -11.97 -13.06
C ALA A 172 17.56 -13.49 -12.93
N MET A 173 16.53 -14.22 -12.46
CA MET A 173 16.50 -15.69 -12.46
C MET A 173 16.11 -16.29 -13.82
N GLY A 174 15.72 -15.46 -14.78
CA GLY A 174 15.22 -15.90 -16.09
C GLY A 174 13.75 -16.31 -16.10
N GLU A 175 12.99 -16.03 -15.04
CA GLU A 175 11.57 -16.37 -14.87
C GLU A 175 10.65 -15.32 -15.51
N HIS A 176 10.83 -15.10 -16.82
CA HIS A 176 10.18 -14.04 -17.58
C HIS A 176 8.65 -14.17 -17.66
N ALA A 177 8.13 -15.39 -17.81
CA ALA A 177 6.69 -15.63 -17.96
C ALA A 177 5.90 -15.04 -16.78
N ILE A 178 6.19 -15.48 -15.54
CA ILE A 178 5.54 -14.93 -14.35
C ILE A 178 5.94 -13.48 -14.07
N ALA A 179 7.18 -13.07 -14.34
CA ALA A 179 7.61 -11.68 -14.11
C ALA A 179 6.85 -10.69 -14.99
N GLU A 180 6.65 -11.01 -16.27
CA GLU A 180 6.12 -10.10 -17.29
C GLU A 180 4.60 -10.18 -17.44
N THR A 181 4.01 -11.35 -17.18
CA THR A 181 2.57 -11.59 -17.38
C THR A 181 1.75 -11.65 -16.09
N VAL A 182 2.41 -11.75 -14.92
CA VAL A 182 1.74 -11.71 -13.61
C VAL A 182 2.18 -10.51 -12.79
N ILE A 183 3.46 -10.45 -12.42
CA ILE A 183 3.93 -9.46 -11.45
C ILE A 183 4.01 -8.04 -12.05
N ALA A 184 4.51 -7.89 -13.28
CA ALA A 184 4.59 -6.58 -13.92
C ALA A 184 3.22 -5.95 -14.22
N PRO A 185 2.17 -6.70 -14.64
CA PRO A 185 0.81 -6.18 -14.75
C PRO A 185 0.24 -5.68 -13.43
N ILE A 186 0.37 -6.45 -12.34
CA ILE A 186 -0.05 -6.03 -10.99
C ILE A 186 0.64 -4.71 -10.62
N ARG A 187 1.98 -4.68 -10.71
CA ARG A 187 2.80 -3.46 -10.49
C ARG A 187 2.35 -2.24 -11.30
N ARG A 188 1.72 -2.41 -12.46
CA ARG A 188 1.27 -1.27 -13.29
C ARG A 188 0.00 -0.62 -12.73
N GLN A 189 -0.80 -1.31 -11.93
CA GLN A 189 -2.03 -0.77 -11.33
C GLN A 189 -1.74 -0.01 -10.03
N GLU A 190 -0.81 -0.50 -9.21
CA GLU A 190 -0.41 0.09 -7.90
C GLU A 190 -0.18 1.61 -7.89
N PRO A 191 0.47 2.24 -8.89
CA PRO A 191 0.67 3.70 -8.87
C PRO A 191 -0.64 4.48 -8.96
N GLY A 192 -1.66 3.91 -9.61
CA GLY A 192 -3.00 4.51 -9.69
C GLY A 192 -3.73 4.44 -8.36
N HIS A 193 -3.66 3.32 -7.65
CA HIS A 193 -4.18 3.21 -6.29
C HIS A 193 -3.50 4.20 -5.35
N PHE A 194 -2.16 4.25 -5.39
CA PHE A 194 -1.40 5.24 -4.63
C PHE A 194 -1.86 6.68 -4.94
N ALA A 195 -2.07 6.99 -6.22
CA ALA A 195 -2.50 8.32 -6.65
C ALA A 195 -3.89 8.66 -6.10
N PHE A 196 -4.84 7.73 -6.11
CA PHE A 196 -6.15 7.92 -5.47
C PHE A 196 -6.00 8.34 -4.01
N TYR A 197 -5.24 7.59 -3.21
CA TYR A 197 -5.08 7.89 -1.78
C TYR A 197 -4.41 9.24 -1.54
N ARG A 198 -3.35 9.56 -2.30
CA ARG A 198 -2.67 10.84 -2.20
C ARG A 198 -3.60 12.00 -2.56
N MET A 199 -4.34 11.87 -3.65
CA MET A 199 -5.28 12.90 -4.13
C MET A 199 -6.42 13.09 -3.14
N SER A 200 -7.01 12.02 -2.63
CA SER A 200 -8.10 12.05 -1.64
C SER A 200 -7.67 12.70 -0.33
N ALA A 201 -6.47 12.38 0.17
CA ALA A 201 -5.92 13.06 1.34
C ALA A 201 -5.68 14.55 1.07
N GLY A 202 -5.20 14.92 -0.12
CA GLY A 202 -5.00 16.31 -0.53
C GLY A 202 -6.30 17.11 -0.63
N VAL A 203 -7.35 16.53 -1.23
CA VAL A 203 -8.69 17.12 -1.32
C VAL A 203 -9.29 17.31 0.08
N LEU A 204 -9.21 16.29 0.93
CA LEU A 204 -9.73 16.35 2.30
C LEU A 204 -9.07 17.45 3.14
N VAL A 205 -7.73 17.54 3.08
CA VAL A 205 -7.00 18.56 3.85
C VAL A 205 -7.15 19.96 3.24
N GLY A 206 -7.16 20.05 1.91
CA GLY A 206 -7.06 21.33 1.19
C GLY A 206 -8.40 21.97 0.82
N GLU A 207 -9.33 21.19 0.24
CA GLU A 207 -10.62 21.67 -0.26
C GLU A 207 -11.74 21.49 0.75
N GLU A 208 -11.89 20.28 1.31
CA GLU A 208 -12.91 20.01 2.33
C GLU A 208 -12.58 20.69 3.67
N GLY A 209 -11.28 20.90 3.93
CA GLY A 209 -10.77 21.71 5.03
C GLY A 209 -10.92 21.04 6.39
N LEU A 210 -9.95 20.20 6.76
CA LEU A 210 -9.83 19.74 8.14
C LEU A 210 -9.33 20.87 9.05
N SER A 211 -9.99 21.05 10.19
CA SER A 211 -9.55 21.97 11.24
C SER A 211 -8.24 21.50 11.91
N ASP A 212 -7.56 22.43 12.58
CA ASP A 212 -6.27 22.18 13.21
C ASP A 212 -6.31 21.06 14.26
N TRP A 213 -7.40 20.95 15.03
CA TRP A 213 -7.54 19.89 16.03
C TRP A 213 -7.73 18.52 15.37
N GLN A 214 -8.40 18.44 14.22
CA GLN A 214 -8.57 17.19 13.47
C GLN A 214 -7.22 16.73 12.92
N LEU A 215 -6.44 17.65 12.34
CA LEU A 215 -5.08 17.36 11.87
C LEU A 215 -4.17 16.92 13.02
N GLN A 216 -4.25 17.61 14.16
CA GLN A 216 -3.47 17.25 15.34
C GLN A 216 -3.87 15.87 15.89
N LEU A 217 -5.16 15.57 15.93
CA LEU A 217 -5.66 14.26 16.34
C LEU A 217 -5.18 13.17 15.36
N ALA A 218 -5.28 13.41 14.05
CA ALA A 218 -4.79 12.48 13.03
C ALA A 218 -3.29 12.19 13.20
N ARG A 219 -2.46 13.20 13.49
CA ARG A 219 -1.02 13.00 13.79
C ARG A 219 -0.80 12.09 15.00
N ILE A 220 -1.56 12.31 16.08
CA ILE A 220 -1.43 11.53 17.32
C ILE A 220 -1.86 10.08 17.09
N LEU A 221 -3.00 9.90 16.42
CA LEU A 221 -3.54 8.58 16.11
C LEU A 221 -2.62 7.83 15.15
N ARG A 222 -2.20 8.47 14.04
CA ARG A 222 -1.31 7.86 13.05
C ARG A 222 -0.01 7.36 13.68
N ARG A 223 0.62 8.17 14.54
CA ARG A 223 1.84 7.75 15.26
C ARG A 223 1.63 6.50 16.14
N ARG A 224 0.43 6.32 16.69
CA ARG A 224 0.09 5.20 17.60
C ARG A 224 -0.45 3.98 16.87
N SER A 225 -1.06 4.16 15.71
CA SER A 225 -1.76 3.12 14.98
C SER A 225 -1.08 2.74 13.67
N PHE A 226 0.07 3.33 13.32
CA PHE A 226 0.84 2.92 12.16
C PHE A 226 1.28 1.46 12.32
N ASP A 227 1.03 0.67 11.28
CA ASP A 227 1.64 -0.64 11.10
C ASP A 227 2.00 -0.83 9.62
N LEU A 228 2.81 -1.85 9.36
CA LEU A 228 3.24 -2.21 8.01
C LEU A 228 2.12 -2.93 7.25
N VAL A 229 2.15 -2.85 5.92
CA VAL A 229 1.16 -3.52 5.05
C VAL A 229 1.01 -4.99 5.43
N GLY A 230 -0.23 -5.42 5.65
CA GLY A 230 -0.57 -6.81 5.98
C GLY A 230 -0.25 -7.26 7.41
N VAL A 231 0.20 -6.36 8.30
CA VAL A 231 0.56 -6.69 9.68
C VAL A 231 -0.59 -6.39 10.64
N ASN A 232 -1.15 -7.46 11.24
CA ASN A 232 -2.16 -7.38 12.30
C ASN A 232 -1.67 -7.95 13.63
N ASN A 233 -0.52 -8.64 13.63
CA ASN A 233 0.06 -9.25 14.83
C ASN A 233 1.58 -9.42 14.71
N ARG A 234 2.22 -9.79 15.83
CA ARG A 234 3.69 -9.96 15.90
C ARG A 234 4.24 -11.02 14.95
N ARG A 235 3.48 -12.09 14.65
CA ARG A 235 3.91 -13.12 13.68
C ARG A 235 3.98 -12.50 12.29
N GLN A 236 2.92 -11.82 11.86
CA GLN A 236 2.86 -11.16 10.56
C GLN A 236 3.90 -10.04 10.43
N ARG A 237 4.24 -9.34 11.52
CA ARG A 237 5.34 -8.36 11.52
C ARG A 237 6.69 -9.02 11.19
N ALA A 238 6.95 -10.19 11.76
CA ALA A 238 8.14 -10.96 11.43
C ALA A 238 8.08 -11.53 10.00
N ASP A 239 6.90 -11.94 9.53
CA ASP A 239 6.70 -12.39 8.15
C ASP A 239 6.98 -11.25 7.15
N PHE A 240 6.55 -10.01 7.45
CA PHE A 240 6.94 -8.83 6.67
C PHE A 240 8.46 -8.63 6.69
N GLY A 241 9.12 -8.84 7.82
CA GLY A 241 10.59 -8.78 7.91
C GLY A 241 11.28 -9.79 6.99
N ASP A 242 10.72 -11.00 6.87
CA ASP A 242 11.22 -12.02 5.93
C ASP A 242 11.05 -11.55 4.47
N VAL A 243 9.93 -10.92 4.13
CA VAL A 243 9.71 -10.28 2.82
C VAL A 243 10.70 -9.15 2.57
N ALA A 244 10.87 -8.27 3.54
CA ALA A 244 11.79 -7.14 3.47
C ALA A 244 13.22 -7.62 3.16
N ARG A 245 13.69 -8.70 3.80
CA ARG A 245 14.99 -9.28 3.49
C ARG A 245 15.05 -9.96 2.12
N ALA A 246 14.04 -10.74 1.76
CA ALA A 246 14.00 -11.43 0.47
C ALA A 246 13.97 -10.46 -0.73
N LEU A 247 13.37 -9.29 -0.53
CA LEU A 247 13.33 -8.18 -1.47
C LEU A 247 14.40 -7.12 -1.19
N GLU A 248 15.35 -7.37 -0.30
CA GLU A 248 16.51 -6.50 0.01
C GLU A 248 16.16 -5.08 0.51
N PHE A 249 14.98 -4.88 1.08
CA PHE A 249 14.54 -3.58 1.63
C PHE A 249 15.50 -3.07 2.71
N ASP A 250 16.12 -3.99 3.44
CA ASP A 250 17.12 -3.73 4.48
C ASP A 250 18.36 -3.00 3.95
N ARG A 251 18.73 -3.20 2.68
CA ARG A 251 19.87 -2.49 2.05
C ARG A 251 19.59 -1.01 1.80
N ASP A 252 18.33 -0.66 1.55
CA ASP A 252 17.90 0.71 1.21
C ASP A 252 16.82 1.22 2.17
N LEU A 253 16.84 0.78 3.43
CA LEU A 253 15.77 1.03 4.39
C LEU A 253 15.37 2.51 4.52
N PRO A 254 16.31 3.47 4.56
CA PRO A 254 15.95 4.90 4.58
C PRO A 254 15.17 5.35 3.35
N GLU A 255 15.52 4.85 2.17
CA GLU A 255 14.85 5.20 0.92
C GLU A 255 13.45 4.57 0.86
N VAL A 256 13.30 3.32 1.28
CA VAL A 256 11.99 2.66 1.41
C VAL A 256 11.10 3.46 2.37
N ALA A 257 11.62 3.83 3.54
CA ALA A 257 10.87 4.60 4.52
C ALA A 257 10.51 6.00 4.01
N ARG A 258 11.40 6.66 3.24
CA ARG A 258 11.16 7.96 2.61
C ARG A 258 10.05 7.91 1.58
N GLN A 259 9.95 6.82 0.83
CA GLN A 259 8.87 6.59 -0.14
C GLN A 259 7.56 6.29 0.56
N VAL A 260 7.52 5.31 1.48
CA VAL A 260 6.30 4.92 2.22
C VAL A 260 5.69 6.09 2.99
N SER A 261 6.54 6.98 3.52
CA SER A 261 6.11 8.15 4.28
C SER A 261 5.71 9.37 3.44
N LEU A 262 5.76 9.31 2.11
CA LEU A 262 5.65 10.46 1.21
C LEU A 262 4.44 11.35 1.51
N VAL A 263 3.24 10.78 1.47
CA VAL A 263 1.98 11.53 1.65
C VAL A 263 1.87 12.10 3.05
N GLU A 264 2.23 11.32 4.05
CA GLU A 264 2.17 11.77 5.43
C GLU A 264 3.18 12.88 5.73
N ARG A 265 4.39 12.81 5.17
CA ARG A 265 5.39 13.88 5.25
C ARG A 265 4.88 15.16 4.59
N GLU A 266 4.29 15.04 3.41
CA GLU A 266 3.73 16.19 2.66
C GLU A 266 2.51 16.83 3.35
N LEU A 267 1.70 16.07 4.09
CA LEU A 267 0.44 16.57 4.67
C LEU A 267 0.52 16.82 6.19
N LEU A 268 1.05 15.86 6.97
CA LEU A 268 1.05 15.93 8.43
C LEU A 268 2.28 16.64 9.00
N TRP A 269 3.43 16.60 8.31
CA TRP A 269 4.69 17.16 8.80
C TRP A 269 5.31 18.22 7.89
N ALA A 270 4.53 18.80 6.98
CA ALA A 270 4.99 19.81 6.02
C ALA A 270 5.75 20.99 6.67
N GLU A 271 5.34 21.39 7.88
CA GLU A 271 5.95 22.52 8.62
C GLU A 271 7.27 22.15 9.32
N ARG A 272 7.56 20.86 9.51
CA ARG A 272 8.80 20.41 10.15
C ARG A 272 9.88 20.25 9.09
N GLN A 273 10.49 21.37 8.70
CA GLN A 273 11.68 21.39 7.86
C GLN A 273 12.75 20.45 8.46
N GLY A 274 13.10 19.39 7.73
CA GLY A 274 14.17 18.45 8.10
C GLY A 274 13.76 17.05 8.56
N LEU A 275 12.46 16.75 8.74
CA LEU A 275 12.03 15.35 8.91
C LEU A 275 11.97 14.64 7.56
N GLU A 276 13.05 13.95 7.18
CA GLU A 276 13.07 13.15 5.96
C GLU A 276 12.12 11.95 6.04
N VAL A 277 11.97 11.36 7.24
CA VAL A 277 11.12 10.20 7.52
C VAL A 277 10.50 10.32 8.93
N PRO A 278 9.20 10.10 9.12
CA PRO A 278 8.58 9.97 10.45
C PRO A 278 9.16 8.78 11.22
N GLY A 279 9.68 9.04 12.43
CA GLY A 279 10.44 8.02 13.19
C GLY A 279 9.67 6.73 13.52
N TYR A 280 8.34 6.76 13.61
CA TYR A 280 7.54 5.55 13.88
C TYR A 280 7.46 4.62 12.66
N ILE A 281 7.60 5.15 11.43
CA ILE A 281 7.64 4.34 10.20
C ILE A 281 8.97 3.59 10.14
N MET A 282 10.07 4.32 10.37
CA MET A 282 11.41 3.73 10.46
C MET A 282 11.45 2.65 11.54
N ALA A 283 10.98 2.97 12.76
CA ALA A 283 10.96 2.02 13.87
C ALA A 283 10.17 0.74 13.56
N ALA A 284 9.02 0.86 12.87
CA ALA A 284 8.22 -0.31 12.48
C ALA A 284 8.98 -1.21 11.48
N LEU A 285 9.64 -0.61 10.48
CA LEU A 285 10.46 -1.33 9.51
C LEU A 285 11.66 -2.02 10.16
N GLU A 286 12.39 -1.32 11.02
CA GLU A 286 13.52 -1.87 11.79
C GLU A 286 13.07 -3.02 12.69
N GLU A 287 11.94 -2.86 13.38
CA GLU A 287 11.38 -3.90 14.25
C GLU A 287 11.01 -5.16 13.45
N ALA A 288 10.40 -5.03 12.28
CA ALA A 288 10.07 -6.16 11.42
C ALA A 288 11.32 -6.96 11.01
N ILE A 289 12.37 -6.25 10.55
CA ILE A 289 13.65 -6.88 10.18
C ILE A 289 14.31 -7.54 11.41
N ALA A 290 14.29 -6.87 12.57
CA ALA A 290 14.84 -7.43 13.80
C ALA A 290 14.11 -8.72 14.23
N LEU A 291 12.79 -8.76 14.11
CA LEU A 291 11.99 -9.95 14.40
C LEU A 291 12.26 -11.10 13.43
N SER A 292 12.43 -10.81 12.13
CA SER A 292 12.84 -11.79 11.13
C SER A 292 14.24 -12.37 11.46
N ASN A 293 15.21 -11.52 11.79
CA ASN A 293 16.56 -11.96 12.17
C ASN A 293 16.55 -12.85 13.43
N ALA A 294 15.77 -12.48 14.44
CA ALA A 294 15.60 -13.29 15.64
C ALA A 294 14.96 -14.67 15.35
N ARG A 295 14.10 -14.76 14.34
CA ARG A 295 13.53 -16.01 13.85
C ARG A 295 14.58 -16.86 13.13
N SER A 296 15.36 -16.28 12.22
CA SER A 296 16.44 -16.99 11.53
C SER A 296 17.53 -17.50 12.49
N GLY A 297 17.94 -16.69 13.47
CA GLY A 297 18.98 -17.06 14.44
C GLY A 297 18.55 -18.11 15.48
N ARG A 298 17.24 -18.35 15.65
CA ARG A 298 16.72 -19.48 16.45
C ARG A 298 16.75 -20.81 15.69
N PHE A 299 16.99 -20.77 14.38
CA PHE A 299 17.01 -21.92 13.47
C PHE A 299 18.43 -22.32 13.04
N ASP A 300 19.49 -21.90 13.75
CA ASP A 300 20.81 -22.53 13.61
C ASP A 300 20.78 -23.92 14.27
N PRO A 301 20.85 -25.04 13.51
CA PRO A 301 20.97 -26.38 14.08
C PRO A 301 22.43 -26.71 14.42
N ALA A 302 23.36 -25.75 14.32
CA ALA A 302 24.77 -25.93 14.67
C ALA A 302 24.97 -25.83 16.19
N GLY A 303 24.36 -26.77 16.90
CA GLY A 303 24.40 -26.94 18.34
C GLY A 303 24.10 -28.39 18.75
N SER A 304 24.63 -29.35 17.98
CA SER A 304 24.75 -30.76 18.35
C SER A 304 25.92 -31.40 17.61
#